data_AF-A4N6Q9-F1
#
_entry.id   AF-A4N6Q9-F1
#
_cell.length_a   1.000
_cell.length_b   1.000
_cell.length_c   1.000
_cell.angle_alpha   90.00
_cell.angle_beta   90.00
_cell.angle_gamma   90.00
#
_symmetry.space_group_name_H-M   'P 1'
#
loop_
_entity.id
_entity.type
_entity.pdbx_description
1 polymer ?
#
loop_
_entity_poly.entity_id
_entity_poly.type
_entity_poly.pdbx_seq_one_letter_code
_entity_poly.pdbx_strand_id
1 'polypeptide(L)'
;MCLEHEKWDLIELQNITEDQIKAYFEQTKNMRYDWWGAIGIVLGIKQKRSKYFCSEWCFNCIKNSNEGWRFSPNQLGAMFKHDD
;
A
#
# COMPACT_ATOMS: atom_id res chain seq x y z
N MET A 1 -4.51 0.32 -21.67
CA MET A 1 -3.38 -0.41 -21.07
C MET A 1 -3.87 -1.83 -20.85
N CYS A 2 -3.29 -2.83 -21.51
CA CYS A 2 -3.68 -4.23 -21.31
C CYS A 2 -2.67 -4.84 -20.33
N LEU A 3 -3.16 -5.36 -19.19
CA LEU A 3 -2.30 -6.07 -18.25
C LEU A 3 -2.15 -7.52 -18.72
N GLU A 4 -0.91 -7.99 -18.80
CA GLU A 4 -0.60 -9.40 -19.05
C GLU A 4 -0.94 -10.20 -17.79
N HIS A 5 -2.02 -10.98 -17.83
CA HIS A 5 -2.54 -11.70 -16.67
C HIS A 5 -1.54 -12.74 -16.13
N GLU A 6 -0.61 -13.22 -16.96
CA GLU A 6 0.46 -14.12 -16.54
C GLU A 6 1.53 -13.45 -15.66
N LYS A 7 1.61 -12.11 -15.67
CA LYS A 7 2.62 -11.33 -14.92
C LYS A 7 2.03 -10.59 -13.71
N TRP A 8 0.71 -10.45 -13.65
CA TRP A 8 0.05 -9.58 -12.68
C TRP A 8 -1.12 -10.31 -12.02
N ASP A 9 -1.05 -10.45 -10.71
CA ASP A 9 -2.21 -10.79 -9.89
C ASP A 9 -3.14 -9.56 -9.78
N LEU A 10 -4.39 -9.72 -10.19
CA LEU A 10 -5.43 -8.71 -9.97
C LEU A 10 -6.20 -9.04 -8.70
N ILE A 11 -6.17 -8.14 -7.73
CA ILE A 11 -6.86 -8.30 -6.45
C ILE A 11 -8.03 -7.32 -6.41
N GLU A 12 -9.25 -7.85 -6.31
CA GLU A 12 -10.45 -7.03 -6.18
C GLU A 12 -10.57 -6.44 -4.77
N LEU A 13 -10.61 -5.12 -4.69
CA LEU A 13 -10.78 -4.38 -3.44
C LEU A 13 -12.27 -4.14 -3.18
N GLN A 14 -12.88 -5.00 -2.37
CA GLN A 14 -14.29 -4.88 -2.00
C GLN A 14 -14.54 -3.64 -1.11
N ASN A 15 -15.65 -2.95 -1.36
CA ASN A 15 -16.11 -1.80 -0.57
C ASN A 15 -15.15 -0.58 -0.56
N ILE A 16 -14.36 -0.42 -1.61
CA ILE A 16 -13.49 0.75 -1.80
C ILE A 16 -13.91 1.50 -3.06
N THR A 17 -14.08 2.82 -2.93
CA THR A 17 -14.42 3.67 -4.07
C THR A 17 -13.17 4.29 -4.69
N GLU A 18 -13.21 4.51 -6.00
CA GLU A 18 -12.14 5.20 -6.71
C GLU A 18 -11.90 6.62 -6.14
N ASP A 19 -12.97 7.31 -5.74
CA ASP A 19 -12.89 8.66 -5.16
C ASP A 19 -12.13 8.68 -3.84
N GLN A 20 -12.28 7.66 -2.99
CA GLN A 20 -11.47 7.52 -1.76
C GLN A 20 -9.98 7.45 -2.09
N ILE A 21 -9.61 6.65 -3.09
CA ILE A 21 -8.22 6.48 -3.51
C ILE A 21 -7.67 7.80 -4.06
N LYS A 22 -8.43 8.48 -4.93
CA LYS A 22 -8.04 9.79 -5.49
C LYS A 22 -7.87 10.84 -4.40
N ALA A 23 -8.79 10.90 -3.43
CA ALA A 23 -8.71 11.85 -2.32
C ALA A 23 -7.46 11.62 -1.46
N TYR A 24 -7.11 10.37 -1.17
CA TYR A 24 -5.89 10.05 -0.42
C TYR A 24 -4.62 10.35 -1.24
N PHE A 25 -4.64 10.08 -2.54
CA PHE A 25 -3.56 10.43 -3.46
C PHE A 25 -3.31 11.93 -3.50
N GLU A 26 -4.34 12.76 -3.65
CA GLU A 26 -4.19 14.22 -3.68
C GLU A 26 -3.55 14.78 -2.41
N GLN A 27 -3.83 14.18 -1.25
CA GLN A 27 -3.22 14.54 0.03
C GLN A 27 -1.74 14.15 0.13
N THR A 28 -1.31 13.11 -0.60
CA THR A 28 0.00 12.46 -0.40
C THR A 28 0.93 12.52 -1.61
N LYS A 29 0.48 12.98 -2.79
CA LYS A 29 1.22 12.98 -4.07
C LYS A 29 2.58 13.70 -4.06
N ASN A 30 2.80 14.61 -3.12
CA ASN A 30 4.07 15.36 -2.98
C ASN A 30 5.00 14.76 -1.90
N MET A 31 4.62 13.65 -1.27
CA MET A 31 5.42 12.99 -0.25
C MET A 31 6.51 12.14 -0.89
N ARG A 32 7.68 12.11 -0.25
CA ARG A 32 8.85 11.42 -0.80
C ARG A 32 8.74 9.91 -0.59
N TYR A 33 9.35 9.14 -1.49
CA TYR A 33 9.47 7.70 -1.30
C TYR A 33 10.36 7.36 -0.10
N ASP A 34 9.96 6.38 0.71
CA ASP A 34 10.75 5.92 1.84
C ASP A 34 11.69 4.76 1.47
N TRP A 35 12.91 5.10 1.06
CA TRP A 35 13.97 4.12 0.81
C TRP A 35 14.42 3.38 2.08
N TRP A 36 14.26 3.98 3.27
CA TRP A 36 14.59 3.33 4.56
C TRP A 36 13.43 2.49 5.09
N GLY A 37 12.21 2.76 4.64
CA GLY A 37 11.01 1.97 4.95
C GLY A 37 11.17 0.50 4.57
N ALA A 38 11.82 0.20 3.44
CA ALA A 38 12.12 -1.17 3.03
C ALA A 38 12.99 -1.93 4.04
N ILE A 39 13.97 -1.25 4.66
CA ILE A 39 14.82 -1.82 5.71
C ILE A 39 14.06 -1.88 7.05
N GLY A 40 13.28 -0.83 7.34
CA GLY A 40 12.48 -0.69 8.56
C GLY A 40 11.38 -1.75 8.72
N ILE A 41 10.80 -2.24 7.63
CA ILE A 41 9.82 -3.36 7.65
C ILE A 41 10.48 -4.64 8.19
N VAL A 42 11.72 -4.93 7.79
CA VAL A 42 12.45 -6.10 8.29
C VAL A 42 12.81 -5.96 9.77
N LEU A 43 13.06 -4.74 10.24
CA LEU A 43 13.43 -4.46 11.63
C LEU A 43 12.23 -4.11 12.55
N GLY A 44 11.02 -3.98 12.01
CA GLY A 44 9.81 -3.63 12.78
C GLY A 44 9.80 -2.23 13.39
N ILE A 45 10.51 -1.27 12.79
CA ILE A 45 10.67 0.10 13.33
C ILE A 45 9.79 1.08 12.54
N LYS A 46 8.90 1.79 13.26
CA LYS A 46 8.06 2.85 12.69
C LYS A 46 8.92 4.00 12.15
N GLN A 47 8.98 4.13 10.83
CA GLN A 47 9.74 5.18 10.14
C GLN A 47 8.99 6.53 10.14
N LYS A 48 9.68 7.59 9.69
CA LYS A 48 9.14 8.97 9.68
C LYS A 48 7.92 9.09 8.76
N ARG A 49 6.82 9.66 9.28
CA ARG A 49 5.54 9.93 8.59
C ARG A 49 5.61 10.84 7.35
N SER A 50 6.78 11.41 7.02
CA SER A 50 6.96 12.30 5.86
C SER A 50 7.42 11.58 4.59
N LYS A 51 7.52 10.26 4.65
CA LYS A 51 7.82 9.38 3.53
C LYS A 51 6.94 8.15 3.61
N TYR A 52 6.60 7.59 2.46
CA TYR A 52 5.83 6.35 2.39
C TYR A 52 6.60 5.29 1.62
N PHE A 53 6.62 4.08 2.17
CA PHE A 53 6.95 2.89 1.41
C PHE A 53 5.72 2.39 0.64
N CYS A 54 5.91 1.63 -0.45
CA CYS A 54 4.81 1.25 -1.36
C CYS A 54 3.65 0.52 -0.65
N SER A 55 3.96 -0.48 0.18
CA SER A 55 2.94 -1.24 0.91
C SER A 55 2.28 -0.45 2.04
N GLU A 56 3.03 0.46 2.67
CA GLU A 56 2.49 1.36 3.70
C GLU A 56 1.45 2.31 3.11
N TRP A 57 1.77 2.95 1.98
CA TRP A 57 0.85 3.85 1.30
C TRP A 57 -0.42 3.12 0.89
N CYS A 58 -0.29 1.96 0.23
CA CYS A 58 -1.43 1.17 -0.20
C CYS A 58 -2.31 0.75 0.97
N PHE A 59 -1.72 0.25 2.07
CA PHE A 59 -2.50 -0.12 3.25
C PHE A 59 -3.25 1.06 3.86
N ASN A 60 -2.57 2.19 4.05
CA ASN A 60 -3.15 3.37 4.67
C ASN A 60 -4.28 3.95 3.81
N CYS A 61 -4.10 3.95 2.49
CA CYS A 61 -5.10 4.36 1.51
C CYS A 61 -6.35 3.46 1.53
N ILE A 62 -6.13 2.14 1.54
CA ILE A 62 -7.19 1.14 1.50
C ILE A 62 -7.98 1.08 2.82
N LYS A 63 -7.28 1.01 3.95
CA LYS A 63 -7.90 0.83 5.28
C LYS A 63 -8.19 2.15 6.00
N ASN A 64 -7.91 3.30 5.38
CA ASN A 64 -7.98 4.61 6.01
C ASN A 64 -7.28 4.61 7.38
N SER A 65 -6.02 4.17 7.39
CA SER A 65 -5.23 3.89 8.59
C SER A 65 -3.85 4.56 8.50
N ASN A 66 -3.09 4.52 9.60
CA ASN A 66 -1.68 4.94 9.67
C ASN A 66 -0.78 3.80 10.19
N GLU A 67 -1.29 2.56 10.17
CA GLU A 67 -0.58 1.37 10.67
C GLU A 67 0.03 0.51 9.56
N GLY A 68 0.03 1.01 8.32
CA GLY A 68 0.61 0.35 7.15
C GLY A 68 2.10 0.06 7.22
N TRP A 69 2.85 0.80 8.06
CA TRP A 69 4.29 0.68 8.26
C TRP A 69 4.75 -0.73 8.70
N ARG A 70 3.82 -1.59 9.12
CA ARG A 70 4.06 -2.95 9.63
C ARG A 70 3.98 -4.03 8.56
N PHE A 71 3.50 -3.70 7.35
CA PHE A 71 3.19 -4.69 6.32
C PHE A 71 4.15 -4.55 5.14
N SER A 72 4.80 -5.67 4.78
CA SER A 72 5.54 -5.80 3.52
C SER A 72 4.59 -5.94 2.32
N PRO A 73 5.07 -5.79 1.07
CA PRO A 73 4.24 -5.97 -0.12
C PRO A 73 3.63 -7.37 -0.18
N ASN A 74 4.38 -8.41 0.18
CA ASN A 74 3.88 -9.79 0.20
C ASN A 74 2.81 -10.01 1.27
N GLN A 75 3.00 -9.44 2.47
CA GLN A 75 2.00 -9.50 3.53
C GLN A 75 0.72 -8.75 3.14
N LEU A 76 0.86 -7.60 2.50
CA LEU A 76 -0.26 -6.83 1.98
C LEU A 76 -1.01 -7.62 0.90
N GLY A 77 -0.30 -8.20 -0.07
CA GLY A 77 -0.90 -9.03 -1.12
C GLY A 77 -1.67 -10.20 -0.53
N ALA A 78 -1.07 -10.95 0.39
CA ALA A 78 -1.73 -12.07 1.08
C ALA A 78 -2.95 -11.64 1.91
N MET A 79 -2.98 -10.41 2.44
CA MET A 79 -4.10 -9.90 3.23
C MET A 79 -5.34 -9.58 2.41
N PHE A 80 -5.17 -9.17 1.15
CA PHE A 80 -6.29 -8.78 0.27
C PHE A 80 -6.63 -9.82 -0.78
N LYS A 81 -5.75 -10.80 -1.01
CA LYS A 81 -6.05 -11.95 -1.87
C LYS A 81 -7.22 -12.72 -1.25
N HIS A 82 -8.28 -12.92 -2.02
CA HIS A 82 -9.40 -13.78 -1.63
C HIS A 82 -9.01 -15.21 -2.02
N ASP A 83 -9.33 -16.19 -1.16
CA ASP A 83 -9.29 -17.59 -1.56
C ASP A 83 -10.53 -17.83 -2.44
N ASP A 84 -10.30 -18.16 -3.71
CA ASP A 84 -11.36 -18.57 -4.65
C ASP A 84 -12.00 -19.92 -4.26
#